data_AF-A0AB38D0B6-F1
#
_entry.id   AF-A0AB38D0B6-F1
#
_cell.length_a   1.000
_cell.length_b   1.000
_cell.length_c   1.000
_cell.angle_alpha   90.00
_cell.angle_beta   90.00
_cell.angle_gamma   90.00
#
_symmetry.space_group_name_H-M   'P 1'
#
loop_
_entity.id
_entity.type
_entity.pdbx_description
1 polymer ?
#
loop_
_entity_poly.entity_id
_entity_poly.type
_entity_poly.pdbx_seq_one_letter_code
_entity_poly.pdbx_strand_id
1 'polypeptide(L)'
;MLKWINGSKENPGYSVYYAVPERDENVLYVIRQKRKTLDFTPRFWRAFVRTSKNETLRVVYAAETRSECKAYIQDMENTLNATNG
;
A
#
# COMPACT_ATOMS: atom_id res chain seq x y z
N MET A 1 -6.62 11.47 6.59
CA MET A 1 -6.60 10.91 5.22
C MET A 1 -5.16 10.63 4.84
N LEU A 2 -4.85 9.45 4.30
CA LEU A 2 -3.47 9.10 3.97
C LEU A 2 -2.91 9.88 2.78
N LYS A 3 -1.73 10.48 2.95
CA LYS A 3 -0.99 11.14 1.87
C LYS A 3 -0.16 10.11 1.08
N TRP A 4 -0.66 9.73 -0.09
CA TRP A 4 0.01 8.76 -0.96
C TRP A 4 1.12 9.40 -1.79
N ILE A 5 2.33 8.84 -1.71
CA ILE A 5 3.50 9.23 -2.47
C ILE A 5 3.74 8.20 -3.58
N ASN A 6 4.09 8.67 -4.79
CA ASN A 6 4.43 7.81 -5.92
C ASN A 6 5.92 7.44 -5.87
N GLY A 7 6.22 6.19 -5.49
CA GLY A 7 7.58 5.63 -5.43
C GLY A 7 7.98 4.84 -6.68
N SER A 8 7.21 4.93 -7.77
CA SER A 8 7.42 4.11 -8.97
C SER A 8 8.75 4.38 -9.69
N LYS A 9 9.34 5.57 -9.50
CA LYS A 9 10.62 5.93 -10.11
C LYS A 9 11.78 5.11 -9.53
N GLU A 10 11.74 4.85 -8.22
CA GLU A 10 12.78 4.13 -7.49
C GLU A 10 12.59 2.61 -7.52
N ASN A 11 11.46 2.15 -8.08
CA ASN A 11 11.08 0.74 -8.11
C ASN A 11 10.89 0.27 -9.56
N PRO A 12 11.99 0.01 -10.30
CA PRO A 12 11.90 -0.46 -11.68
C PRO A 12 11.10 -1.77 -11.76
N GLY A 13 10.25 -1.88 -12.79
CA GLY A 13 9.36 -3.03 -12.96
C GLY A 13 8.07 -3.00 -12.14
N TYR A 14 7.86 -1.99 -11.28
CA TYR A 14 6.63 -1.84 -10.50
C TYR A 14 6.03 -0.44 -10.59
N SER A 15 4.72 -0.37 -10.54
CA SER A 15 3.99 0.84 -10.16
C SER A 15 3.78 0.76 -8.65
N VAL A 16 4.31 1.72 -7.90
CA VAL A 16 4.37 1.70 -6.44
C VAL A 16 3.86 3.03 -5.88
N TYR A 17 2.96 2.93 -4.90
CA TYR A 17 2.51 4.03 -4.07
C TYR A 17 2.68 3.64 -2.61
N TYR A 18 3.10 4.57 -1.78
CA TYR A 18 3.21 4.33 -0.35
C TYR A 18 2.65 5.49 0.46
N ALA A 19 2.30 5.22 1.71
CA ALA A 19 1.84 6.23 2.66
C ALA A 19 2.32 5.85 4.06
N VAL A 20 2.62 6.86 4.85
CA VAL A 20 2.91 6.76 6.29
C VAL A 20 1.77 7.47 7.00
N PRO A 21 1.06 6.82 7.94
CA PRO A 21 -0.01 7.47 8.66
C PRO A 21 0.54 8.47 9.69
N GLU A 22 -0.23 9.52 10.00
CA GLU A 22 0.18 10.53 10.97
C GLU A 22 0.28 10.00 12.40
N ARG A 23 -0.47 8.93 12.72
CA ARG A 23 -0.50 8.32 14.06
C ARG A 23 0.80 7.62 14.46
N ASP A 24 1.56 7.10 13.49
CA ASP A 24 2.80 6.34 13.75
C ASP A 24 3.70 6.31 12.52
N GLU A 25 4.88 6.93 12.61
CA GLU A 25 5.88 6.97 11.56
C GLU A 25 6.57 5.63 11.27
N ASN A 26 6.42 4.65 12.16
CA ASN A 26 6.99 3.31 11.97
C ASN A 26 6.11 2.45 11.07
N VAL A 27 4.83 2.80 10.93
CA VAL A 27 3.88 2.13 10.06
C VAL A 27 4.12 2.58 8.61
N LEU A 28 4.14 1.62 7.69
CA LEU A 28 4.25 1.88 6.26
C LEU A 28 3.21 1.09 5.50
N TYR A 29 2.40 1.80 4.72
CA TYR A 29 1.48 1.23 3.75
C TYR A 29 2.09 1.30 2.36
N VAL A 30 2.04 0.20 1.62
CA VAL A 30 2.52 0.13 0.23
C VAL A 30 1.47 -0.52 -0.64
N ILE A 31 1.16 0.09 -1.77
CA ILE A 31 0.35 -0.50 -2.83
C ILE A 31 1.22 -0.62 -4.06
N ARG A 32 1.36 -1.83 -4.60
CA ARG A 32 2.14 -2.05 -5.83
C ARG A 32 1.50 -3.03 -6.81
N GLN A 33 1.80 -2.83 -8.07
CA GLN A 33 1.48 -3.73 -9.17
C GLN A 33 2.72 -3.88 -10.06
N LYS A 34 3.03 -5.12 -10.48
CA LYS A 34 4.10 -5.36 -11.45
C LYS A 34 3.73 -4.69 -12.78
N ARG A 35 4.65 -4.00 -13.43
CA ARG A 35 4.37 -3.38 -14.73
C ARG A 35 4.17 -4.44 -15.80
N LYS A 36 3.36 -4.11 -16.80
CA LYS A 36 3.20 -4.93 -18.00
C LYS A 36 4.55 -5.08 -18.69
N THR A 37 4.89 -6.31 -19.06
CA THR A 37 6.00 -6.65 -19.95
C THR A 37 5.43 -7.42 -21.16
N LEU A 38 6.27 -7.75 -22.14
CA LEU A 38 5.84 -8.53 -23.31
C LEU A 38 5.20 -9.87 -22.88
N ASP A 39 5.81 -10.57 -21.92
CA ASP A 39 5.36 -11.89 -21.46
C ASP A 39 4.45 -11.85 -20.23
N PHE A 40 4.11 -10.66 -19.71
CA PHE A 40 3.37 -10.55 -18.45
C PHE A 40 2.37 -9.40 -18.46
N THR A 41 1.09 -9.76 -18.27
CA THR A 41 0.01 -8.80 -18.02
C THR A 41 -0.37 -8.81 -16.54
N PRO A 42 -0.20 -7.69 -15.81
CA PRO A 42 -0.59 -7.63 -14.41
C PRO A 42 -2.11 -7.66 -14.27
N ARG A 43 -2.60 -8.44 -13.30
CA ARG A 43 -4.04 -8.56 -13.00
C ARG A 43 -4.46 -7.82 -11.74
N PHE A 44 -3.58 -7.76 -10.73
CA PHE A 44 -3.94 -7.24 -9.42
C PHE A 44 -2.92 -6.25 -8.90
N TRP A 45 -3.42 -5.24 -8.21
CA TRP A 45 -2.69 -4.46 -7.22
C TRP A 45 -2.67 -5.23 -5.91
N ARG A 46 -1.58 -5.09 -5.16
CA ARG A 46 -1.44 -5.68 -3.83
C ARG A 46 -1.14 -4.58 -2.82
N ALA A 47 -1.89 -4.59 -1.74
CA ALA A 47 -1.68 -3.77 -0.56
C ALA A 47 -0.80 -4.53 0.44
N PHE A 48 0.16 -3.81 1.00
CA PHE A 48 1.10 -4.30 1.99
C PHE A 48 1.12 -3.36 3.19
N VAL A 49 1.36 -3.93 4.36
CA VAL A 49 1.60 -3.20 5.60
C VAL A 49 2.91 -3.64 6.24
N ARG A 50 3.59 -2.70 6.86
CA ARG A 50 4.63 -2.94 7.86
C ARG A 50 4.25 -2.13 9.09
N THR A 51 4.22 -2.76 10.26
CA THR A 51 3.81 -2.12 11.52
C THR A 51 4.98 -1.62 12.37
N SER A 52 6.21 -2.06 12.09
CA SER A 52 7.43 -1.57 12.72
C SER A 52 8.60 -1.53 11.73
N LYS A 53 9.57 -0.61 11.90
CA LYS A 53 10.73 -0.48 11.00
C LYS A 53 11.55 -1.77 10.85
N ASN A 54 11.51 -2.65 11.85
CA ASN A 54 12.22 -3.94 11.87
C ASN A 54 11.43 -5.10 11.26
N GLU A 55 10.20 -4.86 10.80
CA GLU A 55 9.36 -5.89 10.21
C GLU A 55 9.37 -5.85 8.67
N THR A 56 9.19 -7.02 8.08
CA THR A 56 8.97 -7.14 6.63
C THR A 56 7.55 -6.72 6.25
N LEU A 57 7.39 -6.15 5.05
CA LEU A 57 6.08 -5.88 4.46
C LEU A 57 5.26 -7.17 4.30
N ARG A 58 4.04 -7.20 4.82
CA ARG A 58 3.08 -8.31 4.68
C ARG A 58 1.95 -7.91 3.75
N VAL A 59 1.52 -8.83 2.88
CA VAL A 59 0.34 -8.61 2.03
C VAL A 59 -0.90 -8.66 2.91
N VAL A 60 -1.77 -7.67 2.77
CA VAL A 60 -3.05 -7.61 3.50
C VAL A 60 -4.27 -7.64 2.60
N TYR A 61 -4.12 -7.22 1.33
CA TYR A 61 -5.23 -7.19 0.39
C TYR A 61 -4.73 -7.19 -1.06
N ALA A 62 -5.57 -7.65 -1.98
CA ALA A 62 -5.33 -7.59 -3.41
C ALA A 62 -6.63 -7.23 -4.14
N ALA A 63 -6.54 -6.35 -5.13
CA ALA A 63 -7.69 -5.89 -5.91
C ALA A 63 -7.31 -5.59 -7.35
N GLU A 64 -8.29 -5.48 -8.22
CA GLU A 64 -8.05 -5.19 -9.64
C GLU A 64 -7.59 -3.74 -9.86
N THR A 65 -8.04 -2.83 -9.00
CA THR A 65 -7.68 -1.41 -9.10
C THR A 65 -6.83 -0.92 -7.93
N ARG A 66 -6.02 0.10 -8.22
CA ARG A 66 -5.26 0.85 -7.21
C ARG A 66 -6.20 1.49 -6.18
N SER A 67 -7.35 1.99 -6.63
CA SER A 67 -8.29 2.75 -5.79
C SER A 67 -8.91 1.86 -4.71
N GLU A 68 -9.26 0.61 -5.05
CA GLU A 68 -9.76 -0.36 -4.07
C GLU A 68 -8.73 -0.67 -2.99
N CYS A 69 -7.46 -0.84 -3.36
CA CYS A 69 -6.39 -1.03 -2.38
C CYS A 69 -6.24 0.20 -1.45
N LYS A 70 -6.40 1.42 -1.99
CA LYS A 70 -6.35 2.65 -1.19
C LYS A 70 -7.54 2.77 -0.24
N ALA A 71 -8.73 2.44 -0.71
CA ALA A 71 -9.96 2.45 0.08
C ALA A 71 -9.85 1.46 1.25
N TYR A 72 -9.44 0.21 0.97
CA TYR A 72 -9.22 -0.80 2.00
C TYR A 72 -8.27 -0.34 3.11
N ILE A 73 -7.13 0.26 2.74
CA ILE A 73 -6.17 0.78 3.73
C ILE A 73 -6.74 1.98 4.49
N GLN A 74 -7.49 2.86 3.81
CA GLN A 74 -8.13 4.01 4.46
C GLN A 74 -9.19 3.56 5.46
N ASP A 75 -9.99 2.55 5.14
CA ASP A 75 -10.99 1.97 6.03
C ASP A 75 -10.33 1.32 7.25
N MET A 76 -9.25 0.56 7.04
CA MET A 76 -8.44 -0.01 8.12
C MET A 76 -7.92 1.07 9.07
N GLU A 77 -7.38 2.17 8.53
CA GLU A 77 -6.91 3.30 9.35
C GLU A 77 -8.06 4.00 10.09
N ASN A 78 -9.23 4.15 9.46
CA ASN A 78 -10.40 4.71 10.12
C ASN A 78 -10.85 3.84 11.31
N THR A 79 -10.86 2.52 11.15
CA THR A 79 -11.19 1.57 12.23
C THR A 79 -10.18 1.63 13.38
N LEU A 80 -8.89 1.72 13.07
CA LEU A 80 -7.84 1.84 14.08
C LEU A 80 -7.95 3.14 14.87
N ASN A 81 -8.25 4.26 14.20
CA ASN A 81 -8.46 5.53 14.88
C ASN A 81 -9.74 5.53 15.74
N ALA A 82 -10.81 4.88 15.29
CA ALA A 82 -12.05 4.76 16.06
C ALA A 82 -11.91 3.86 17.30
N THR A 83 -10.94 2.94 17.31
CA THR A 83 -10.69 2.03 18.44
C THR A 83 -9.74 2.63 19.48
N ASN A 84 -8.93 3.62 19.08
CA ASN A 84 -7.94 4.29 19.95
C ASN A 84 -8.39 5.67 20.46
N GLY A 85 -9.63 6.09 20.17
CA GLY A 85 -10.25 7.30 20.69
C GLY A 85 -11.34 6.96 21.70
#